data_AF-A0A2V9J0I3-F1
#
_entry.id   AF-A0A2V9J0I3-F1
#
_cell.length_a   1.000
_cell.length_b   1.000
_cell.length_c   1.000
_cell.angle_alpha   90.00
_cell.angle_beta   90.00
_cell.angle_gamma   90.00
#
_symmetry.space_group_name_H-M   'P 1'
#
loop_
_entity.id
_entity.type
_entity.pdbx_description
1 polymer ?
#
loop_
_entity_poly.entity_id
_entity_poly.type
_entity_poly.pdbx_seq_one_letter_code
_entity_poly.pdbx_strand_id
1 'polypeptide(L)'
;MAFRRDCLQAVGGFDTQFRVAGDDVDICWRIRQSGGKLGFSPAAIVWHHCRSTLSAFWKQQVGYGKAEAMLEGKWPEKYNSARQIAWRGRIYSDGLLRPVSLARPRIYQGTWGTAGYAGIYHPPLGLLDSLPGAPEWVLINIILASLSLLACFWGRLLLAPPLLFFGVASGLVAGTARASRVHFSTRTRFARLRLKALTAFLGLQQPLARLWGRWTYEAGFCRQHRTAGSRLPLPCRFRYWTEQRREAIEWLSMIEAGVRAGGAVVRRGGDYDAWDLEVCANIFGNTRIRVLSEEYDGKQLVHVYTYPRLCSLPLIWITLLLILSALAVSDHAWIAAGSLGTMSATLGALAYRSLGLVTAAVSRSLRELGFGER
;
A
#
# COMPACT_ATOMS: atom_id res chain seq x y z
N MET A 1 -23.75 11.64 8.35
CA MET A 1 -22.76 12.63 8.82
C MET A 1 -23.39 14.00 8.76
N ALA A 2 -22.97 14.93 9.63
CA ALA A 2 -23.42 16.32 9.61
C ALA A 2 -22.19 17.22 9.71
N PHE A 3 -22.21 18.36 9.02
CA PHE A 3 -21.13 19.35 9.01
C PHE A 3 -21.71 20.72 9.34
N ARG A 4 -20.95 21.53 10.08
CA ARG A 4 -21.22 22.97 10.12
C ARG A 4 -20.97 23.54 8.73
N ARG A 5 -21.92 24.34 8.22
CA ARG A 5 -21.83 24.97 6.89
C ARG A 5 -20.51 25.71 6.71
N ASP A 6 -20.14 26.55 7.67
CA ASP A 6 -18.92 27.37 7.60
C ASP A 6 -17.67 26.49 7.53
N CYS A 7 -17.60 25.40 8.30
CA CYS A 7 -16.48 24.45 8.24
C CYS A 7 -16.39 23.75 6.89
N LEU A 8 -17.54 23.38 6.30
CA LEU A 8 -17.62 22.74 5.00
C LEU A 8 -17.17 23.69 3.87
N GLN A 9 -17.61 24.95 3.94
CA GLN A 9 -17.22 25.98 2.98
C GLN A 9 -15.73 26.34 3.10
N ALA A 10 -15.20 26.41 4.33
CA ALA A 10 -13.80 26.73 4.59
C ALA A 10 -12.82 25.70 3.98
N VAL A 11 -13.23 24.43 3.85
CA VAL A 11 -12.41 23.40 3.20
C VAL A 11 -12.71 23.22 1.71
N GLY A 12 -13.59 24.04 1.13
CA GLY A 12 -13.96 23.98 -0.29
C GLY A 12 -14.94 22.87 -0.65
N GLY A 13 -15.72 22.34 0.30
CA GLY A 13 -16.73 21.31 0.05
C GLY A 13 -16.14 19.93 -0.30
N PHE A 14 -16.93 19.08 -0.96
CA PHE A 14 -16.48 17.76 -1.39
C PHE A 14 -15.61 17.84 -2.64
N ASP A 15 -14.56 17.02 -2.68
CA ASP A 15 -13.71 16.94 -3.86
C ASP A 15 -14.37 16.06 -4.93
N THR A 16 -14.56 16.63 -6.12
CA THR A 16 -15.30 16.02 -7.24
C THR A 16 -14.62 14.79 -7.83
N GLN A 17 -13.35 14.51 -7.47
CA GLN A 17 -12.69 13.27 -7.86
C GLN A 17 -13.34 12.04 -7.20
N PHE A 18 -13.82 12.16 -5.96
CA PHE A 18 -14.43 11.05 -5.22
C PHE A 18 -15.92 10.92 -5.55
N ARG A 19 -16.24 10.16 -6.60
CA ARG A 19 -17.65 9.95 -7.04
C ARG A 19 -18.33 8.69 -6.52
N VAL A 20 -17.55 7.78 -5.93
CA VAL A 20 -18.06 6.44 -5.52
C VAL A 20 -17.93 6.24 -4.01
N ALA A 21 -16.75 6.56 -3.46
CA ALA A 21 -16.45 6.47 -2.04
C ALA A 21 -15.17 7.26 -1.72
N GLY A 22 -14.86 7.43 -0.42
CA GLY A 22 -13.65 8.08 0.08
C GLY A 22 -13.78 9.60 0.22
N ASP A 23 -14.87 10.18 -0.27
CA ASP A 23 -15.25 11.59 -0.12
C ASP A 23 -15.43 11.97 1.36
N ASP A 24 -15.98 11.06 2.15
CA ASP A 24 -16.16 11.18 3.60
C ASP A 24 -14.84 11.20 4.37
N VAL A 25 -13.91 10.30 4.02
CA VAL A 25 -12.58 10.23 4.62
C VAL A 25 -11.76 11.46 4.26
N ASP A 26 -11.75 11.83 2.97
CA ASP A 26 -11.05 13.01 2.46
C ASP A 26 -11.50 14.29 3.16
N ILE A 27 -12.81 14.52 3.26
CA ILE A 27 -13.33 15.73 3.88
C ILE A 27 -13.04 15.78 5.38
N CYS A 28 -13.11 14.64 6.07
CA CYS A 28 -12.74 14.55 7.48
C CYS A 28 -11.26 14.88 7.70
N TRP A 29 -10.37 14.43 6.81
CA TRP A 29 -8.94 14.77 6.89
C TRP A 29 -8.68 16.24 6.59
N ARG A 30 -9.34 16.84 5.59
CA ARG A 30 -9.23 18.29 5.31
C ARG A 30 -9.73 19.14 6.47
N ILE A 31 -10.87 18.79 7.06
CA ILE A 31 -11.41 19.49 8.24
C ILE A 31 -10.43 19.39 9.43
N ARG A 32 -9.81 18.23 9.66
CA ARG A 32 -8.79 18.11 10.72
C ARG A 32 -7.54 18.93 10.42
N GLN A 33 -7.12 18.99 9.15
CA GLN A 33 -5.95 19.76 8.73
C GLN A 33 -6.17 21.27 8.90
N SER A 34 -7.41 21.76 8.73
CA SER A 34 -7.77 23.15 8.99
C SER A 34 -7.99 23.48 10.49
N GLY A 35 -7.61 22.57 11.39
CA GLY A 35 -7.79 22.73 12.84
C GLY A 35 -9.19 22.40 13.36
N GLY A 36 -10.08 21.93 12.49
CA GLY A 36 -11.42 21.46 12.85
C GLY A 36 -11.40 20.18 13.68
N LYS A 37 -12.47 19.97 14.44
CA LYS A 37 -12.65 18.79 15.31
C LYS A 37 -13.68 17.84 14.71
N LEU A 38 -13.43 16.54 14.85
CA LEU A 38 -14.40 15.50 14.53
C LEU A 38 -15.02 14.99 15.82
N GLY A 39 -16.35 14.95 15.89
CA GLY A 39 -17.11 14.40 17.01
C GLY A 39 -17.82 13.12 16.61
N PHE A 40 -17.94 12.19 17.55
CA PHE A 40 -18.78 11.00 17.44
C PHE A 40 -19.88 11.09 18.49
N SER A 41 -21.15 11.01 18.08
CA SER A 41 -22.28 10.95 19.00
C SER A 41 -22.91 9.56 18.94
N PRO A 42 -22.82 8.75 20.02
CA PRO A 42 -23.44 7.41 20.04
C PRO A 42 -24.98 7.48 20.00
N ALA A 43 -25.57 8.62 20.35
CA ALA A 43 -27.02 8.83 20.29
C ALA A 43 -27.53 9.22 18.90
N ALA A 44 -26.65 9.60 17.97
CA ALA A 44 -27.03 9.95 16.60
C ALA A 44 -27.17 8.70 15.73
N ILE A 45 -28.37 8.10 15.75
CA ILE A 45 -28.67 6.84 15.06
C ILE A 45 -29.36 7.13 13.72
N VAL A 46 -28.90 6.48 12.66
CA VAL A 46 -29.51 6.52 11.32
C VAL A 46 -29.70 5.11 10.80
N TRP A 47 -30.88 4.84 10.25
CA TRP A 47 -31.17 3.58 9.58
C TRP A 47 -30.73 3.65 8.12
N HIS A 48 -29.81 2.76 7.74
CA HIS A 48 -29.35 2.63 6.37
C HIS A 48 -29.85 1.33 5.75
N HIS A 49 -30.48 1.43 4.58
CA HIS A 49 -30.80 0.26 3.78
C HIS A 49 -29.53 -0.26 3.11
N CYS A 50 -29.04 -1.40 3.60
CA CYS A 50 -27.91 -2.10 3.00
C CYS A 50 -28.26 -2.64 1.62
N ARG A 51 -27.23 -2.85 0.79
CA ARG A 51 -27.40 -3.50 -0.52
C ARG A 51 -27.89 -4.94 -0.32
N SER A 52 -28.87 -5.33 -1.12
CA SER A 52 -29.57 -6.62 -0.98
C SER A 52 -28.99 -7.75 -1.85
N THR A 53 -28.05 -7.45 -2.76
CA THR A 53 -27.52 -8.43 -3.72
C THR A 53 -26.00 -8.58 -3.62
N LEU A 54 -25.50 -9.79 -3.92
CA LEU A 54 -24.07 -10.10 -3.97
C LEU A 54 -23.32 -9.24 -4.99
N SER A 55 -23.93 -8.99 -6.15
CA SER A 55 -23.37 -8.13 -7.21
C SER A 55 -23.24 -6.67 -6.74
N ALA A 56 -24.26 -6.15 -6.07
CA ALA A 56 -24.20 -4.79 -5.52
C ALA A 56 -23.14 -4.67 -4.41
N PHE A 57 -23.00 -5.69 -3.56
CA PHE A 57 -21.92 -5.74 -2.56
C PHE A 57 -20.54 -5.80 -3.22
N TRP A 58 -20.34 -6.65 -4.24
CA TRP A 58 -19.09 -6.73 -5.00
C TRP A 58 -18.73 -5.36 -5.58
N LYS A 59 -19.66 -4.72 -6.29
CA LYS A 59 -19.45 -3.40 -6.90
C LYS A 59 -19.10 -2.33 -5.87
N GLN A 60 -19.74 -2.37 -4.69
CA GLN A 60 -19.43 -1.48 -3.58
C GLN A 60 -18.00 -1.69 -3.06
N GLN A 61 -17.57 -2.93 -2.85
CA GLN A 61 -16.22 -3.22 -2.38
C GLN A 61 -15.14 -2.88 -3.42
N VAL A 62 -15.42 -3.08 -4.72
CA VAL A 62 -14.57 -2.56 -5.81
C VAL A 62 -14.46 -1.04 -5.74
N GLY A 63 -15.57 -0.35 -5.52
CA GLY A 63 -15.60 1.10 -5.32
C GLY A 63 -14.74 1.56 -4.15
N TYR A 64 -14.81 0.84 -3.01
CA TYR A 64 -13.96 1.09 -1.85
C TYR A 64 -12.47 0.86 -2.14
N GLY A 65 -12.12 -0.22 -2.84
CA GLY A 65 -10.73 -0.44 -3.26
C GLY A 65 -10.18 0.69 -4.12
N LYS A 66 -10.96 1.15 -5.10
CA LYS A 66 -10.59 2.31 -5.94
C LYS A 66 -10.41 3.57 -5.09
N ALA A 67 -11.34 3.85 -4.18
CA ALA A 67 -11.26 5.00 -3.28
C ALA A 67 -10.04 4.94 -2.36
N GLU A 68 -9.68 3.77 -1.84
CA GLU A 68 -8.48 3.58 -1.02
C GLU A 68 -7.20 3.89 -1.79
N ALA A 69 -7.13 3.59 -3.09
CA ALA A 69 -5.97 3.95 -3.92
C ALA A 69 -5.95 5.46 -4.26
N MET A 70 -7.12 6.08 -4.47
CA MET A 70 -7.24 7.53 -4.66
C MET A 70 -6.83 8.31 -3.40
N LEU A 71 -7.30 7.86 -2.23
CA LEU A 71 -6.95 8.43 -0.93
C LEU A 71 -5.46 8.27 -0.63
N GLU A 72 -4.87 7.12 -0.96
CA GLU A 72 -3.42 6.94 -0.84
C GLU A 72 -2.64 7.93 -1.72
N GLY A 73 -3.10 8.17 -2.95
CA GLY A 73 -2.49 9.16 -3.84
C GLY A 73 -2.58 10.60 -3.31
N LYS A 74 -3.74 10.96 -2.74
CA LYS A 74 -4.00 12.32 -2.23
C LYS A 74 -3.41 12.58 -0.84
N TRP A 75 -3.41 11.57 0.03
CA TRP A 75 -2.98 11.64 1.44
C TRP A 75 -1.92 10.56 1.76
N PRO A 76 -0.79 10.52 1.05
CA PRO A 76 0.20 9.45 1.19
C PRO A 76 0.77 9.35 2.61
N GLU A 77 0.83 10.44 3.36
CA GLU A 77 1.28 10.46 4.76
C GLU A 77 0.33 9.76 5.74
N LYS A 78 -0.90 9.43 5.33
CA LYS A 78 -1.84 8.63 6.13
C LYS A 78 -1.64 7.13 5.93
N TYR A 79 -0.77 6.71 5.01
CA TYR A 79 -0.50 5.33 4.66
C TYR A 79 0.94 4.92 5.00
N ASN A 80 1.14 3.64 5.32
CA ASN A 80 2.46 3.08 5.60
C ASN A 80 3.15 2.55 4.32
N SER A 81 4.38 2.06 4.43
CA SER A 81 5.13 1.42 3.33
C SER A 81 4.46 0.18 2.74
N ALA A 82 3.59 -0.47 3.52
CA ALA A 82 2.76 -1.58 3.06
C ALA A 82 1.44 -1.10 2.42
N ARG A 83 1.26 0.20 2.17
CA ARG A 83 0.09 0.81 1.52
C ARG A 83 -1.21 0.58 2.30
N GLN A 84 -1.09 0.44 3.62
CA GLN A 84 -2.20 0.33 4.57
C GLN A 84 -2.36 1.64 5.32
N ILE A 85 -3.59 1.99 5.69
CA ILE A 85 -3.85 3.18 6.50
C ILE A 85 -3.11 3.02 7.83
N ALA A 86 -2.21 3.95 8.12
CA ALA A 86 -1.44 4.01 9.35
C ALA A 86 -2.34 4.50 10.50
N TRP A 87 -3.25 3.63 10.94
CA TRP A 87 -4.22 3.95 11.98
C TRP A 87 -3.78 3.41 13.34
N ARG A 88 -3.75 4.27 14.36
CA ARG A 88 -3.24 3.96 15.71
C ARG A 88 -4.29 3.42 16.69
N GLY A 89 -5.57 3.35 16.33
CA GLY A 89 -6.61 2.89 17.27
C GLY A 89 -7.00 1.42 17.12
N ARG A 90 -8.13 1.02 17.74
CA ARG A 90 -8.88 -0.24 17.48
C ARG A 90 -10.40 0.04 17.33
N ILE A 91 -11.00 -0.05 16.13
CA ILE A 91 -12.46 0.16 15.95
C ILE A 91 -13.17 -1.17 15.64
N TYR A 92 -12.55 -2.11 14.91
CA TYR A 92 -13.30 -3.25 14.33
C TYR A 92 -12.67 -4.65 14.51
N SER A 93 -11.50 -4.78 15.11
CA SER A 93 -10.90 -6.10 15.34
C SER A 93 -10.04 -6.13 16.59
N ASP A 94 -10.45 -6.93 17.56
CA ASP A 94 -9.52 -7.55 18.49
C ASP A 94 -8.81 -8.66 17.70
N GLY A 95 -7.55 -8.43 17.34
CA GLY A 95 -6.71 -9.39 16.62
C GLY A 95 -6.75 -10.76 17.27
N LEU A 96 -6.72 -11.82 16.45
CA LEU A 96 -6.87 -13.20 16.91
C LEU A 96 -5.61 -13.74 17.61
N LEU A 97 -4.42 -13.21 17.33
CA LEU A 97 -3.14 -13.68 17.85
C LEU A 97 -2.33 -12.52 18.44
N ARG A 98 -2.49 -12.26 19.74
CA ARG A 98 -1.61 -11.34 20.49
C ARG A 98 -0.12 -11.71 20.28
N PRO A 99 0.77 -10.71 20.21
CA PRO A 99 1.81 -10.64 19.18
C PRO A 99 3.08 -11.41 19.54
N VAL A 100 3.52 -12.29 18.65
CA VAL A 100 4.97 -12.58 18.50
C VAL A 100 5.55 -11.46 17.62
N SER A 101 5.72 -10.28 18.19
CA SER A 101 6.43 -9.19 17.52
C SER A 101 7.92 -9.33 17.85
N LEU A 102 8.68 -9.95 16.94
CA LEU A 102 10.15 -9.97 16.95
C LEU A 102 10.76 -8.63 16.50
N ALA A 103 9.96 -7.56 16.44
CA ALA A 103 10.37 -6.30 15.87
C ALA A 103 11.30 -5.54 16.80
N ARG A 104 12.46 -5.13 16.26
CA ARG A 104 13.46 -4.37 17.00
C ARG A 104 12.91 -3.00 17.43
N PRO A 105 13.25 -2.51 18.63
CA PRO A 105 12.94 -1.15 19.05
C PRO A 105 13.51 -0.14 18.04
N ARG A 106 12.77 0.93 17.76
CA ARG A 106 13.20 2.02 16.88
C ARG A 106 13.24 3.34 17.65
N ILE A 107 14.24 4.17 17.34
CA ILE A 107 14.40 5.51 17.91
C ILE A 107 13.48 6.48 17.17
N TYR A 108 12.60 7.14 17.90
CA TYR A 108 11.77 8.26 17.45
C TYR A 108 12.63 9.49 17.26
N GLN A 109 12.53 10.08 16.07
CA GLN A 109 13.29 11.24 15.63
C GLN A 109 12.35 12.33 15.09
N GLY A 110 11.05 12.03 14.98
CA GLY A 110 10.09 12.90 14.30
C GLY A 110 10.27 12.86 12.78
N THR A 111 9.23 13.28 12.06
CA THR A 111 9.29 13.41 10.60
C THR A 111 10.42 14.38 10.25
N TRP A 112 11.38 13.94 9.41
CA TRP A 112 12.58 14.71 9.04
C TRP A 112 13.47 15.13 10.22
N GLY A 113 13.49 14.37 11.32
CA GLY A 113 14.37 14.67 12.45
C GLY A 113 13.90 15.85 13.31
N THR A 114 12.64 16.27 13.17
CA THR A 114 12.08 17.46 13.85
C THR A 114 11.62 17.20 15.28
N ALA A 115 11.78 16.00 15.83
CA ALA A 115 11.38 15.75 17.21
C ALA A 115 12.31 16.48 18.18
N GLY A 116 11.73 17.21 19.13
CA GLY A 116 12.49 17.87 20.20
C GLY A 116 13.15 16.90 21.20
N TYR A 117 12.85 15.60 21.15
CA TYR A 117 13.47 14.57 21.97
C TYR A 117 13.42 13.18 21.29
N ALA A 118 14.44 12.35 21.56
CA ALA A 118 14.48 10.98 21.09
C ALA A 118 13.80 10.01 22.09
N GLY A 119 13.00 9.08 21.60
CA GLY A 119 12.32 8.08 22.43
C GLY A 119 12.32 6.69 21.80
N ILE A 120 12.33 5.63 22.60
CA ILE A 120 12.28 4.25 22.09
C ILE A 120 10.82 3.79 22.07
N TYR A 121 10.32 3.40 20.90
CA TYR A 121 8.95 2.89 20.75
C TYR A 121 8.92 1.52 20.06
N HIS A 122 7.90 0.73 20.40
CA HIS A 122 7.61 -0.55 19.75
C HIS A 122 6.63 -0.34 18.58
N PRO A 123 6.86 -0.98 17.42
CA PRO A 123 5.94 -0.88 16.29
C PRO A 123 4.60 -1.54 16.61
N PRO A 124 3.47 -0.98 16.12
CA PRO A 124 2.16 -1.57 16.33
C PRO A 124 1.96 -2.83 15.47
N LEU A 125 1.39 -3.87 16.11
CA LEU A 125 0.75 -5.09 15.59
C LEU A 125 1.51 -5.96 14.57
N GLY A 126 1.43 -7.28 14.75
CA GLY A 126 2.13 -8.27 13.92
C GLY A 126 1.44 -8.53 12.58
N LEU A 127 2.25 -8.66 11.51
CA LEU A 127 1.83 -8.91 10.13
C LEU A 127 0.84 -10.09 10.00
N LEU A 128 1.03 -11.13 10.83
CA LEU A 128 0.26 -12.38 10.84
C LEU A 128 -1.22 -12.21 11.23
N ASP A 129 -1.55 -11.23 12.08
CA ASP A 129 -2.94 -10.98 12.49
C ASP A 129 -3.80 -10.36 11.38
N SER A 130 -3.17 -9.50 10.57
CA SER A 130 -3.84 -8.76 9.51
C SER A 130 -3.90 -9.54 8.19
N LEU A 131 -2.97 -10.48 7.98
CA LEU A 131 -2.75 -11.16 6.72
C LEU A 131 -4.02 -11.79 6.15
N PRO A 132 -4.80 -12.63 6.86
CA PRO A 132 -5.97 -13.29 6.27
C PRO A 132 -7.08 -12.34 5.80
N GLY A 133 -7.10 -11.09 6.28
CA GLY A 133 -8.01 -10.04 5.83
C GLY A 133 -7.40 -9.07 4.81
N ALA A 134 -6.09 -9.16 4.57
CA ALA A 134 -5.36 -8.27 3.71
C ALA A 134 -5.46 -8.72 2.24
N PRO A 135 -5.58 -7.79 1.28
CA PRO A 135 -5.56 -8.10 -0.15
C PRO A 135 -4.36 -8.95 -0.60
N GLU A 136 -3.21 -8.81 0.06
CA GLU A 136 -1.97 -9.53 -0.23
C GLU A 136 -2.11 -11.05 -0.01
N TRP A 137 -2.98 -11.48 0.91
CA TRP A 137 -3.23 -12.90 1.18
C TRP A 137 -3.92 -13.61 0.04
N VAL A 138 -4.80 -12.90 -0.67
CA VAL A 138 -5.38 -13.40 -1.91
C VAL A 138 -4.29 -13.69 -2.94
N LEU A 139 -3.35 -12.76 -3.11
CA LEU A 139 -2.27 -12.91 -4.10
C LEU A 139 -1.40 -14.14 -3.79
N ILE A 140 -1.08 -14.36 -2.52
CA ILE A 140 -0.35 -15.56 -2.07
C ILE A 140 -1.12 -16.83 -2.43
N ASN A 141 -2.43 -16.88 -2.17
CA ASN A 141 -3.25 -18.04 -2.52
C ASN A 141 -3.37 -18.27 -4.04
N ILE A 142 -3.45 -17.21 -4.85
CA ILE A 142 -3.44 -17.34 -6.31
C ILE A 142 -2.13 -17.97 -6.78
N ILE A 143 -0.99 -17.51 -6.25
CA ILE A 143 0.32 -18.08 -6.62
C ILE A 143 0.41 -19.54 -6.19
N LEU A 144 -0.01 -19.88 -4.97
CA LEU A 144 -0.05 -21.26 -4.49
C LEU A 144 -0.98 -22.14 -5.33
N ALA A 145 -2.11 -21.61 -5.81
CA ALA A 145 -3.00 -22.31 -6.73
C ALA A 145 -2.32 -22.59 -8.08
N SER A 146 -1.62 -21.62 -8.66
CA SER A 146 -0.83 -21.82 -9.87
C SER A 146 0.27 -22.87 -9.68
N LEU A 147 0.99 -22.83 -8.56
CA LEU A 147 2.00 -23.84 -8.22
C LEU A 147 1.40 -25.23 -8.00
N SER A 148 0.19 -25.30 -7.42
CA SER A 148 -0.54 -26.57 -7.22
C SER A 148 -0.94 -27.22 -8.54
N LEU A 149 -1.34 -26.42 -9.54
CA LEU A 149 -1.62 -26.94 -10.90
C LEU A 149 -0.34 -27.46 -11.57
N LEU A 150 0.79 -26.77 -11.36
CA LEU A 150 2.09 -27.20 -11.89
C LEU A 150 2.64 -28.46 -11.19
N ALA A 151 2.14 -28.79 -10.00
CA ALA A 151 2.52 -30.01 -9.29
C ALA A 151 2.16 -31.30 -10.03
N CYS A 152 1.17 -31.26 -10.94
CA CYS A 152 0.86 -32.37 -11.83
C CYS A 152 2.01 -32.70 -12.80
N PHE A 153 2.86 -31.73 -13.12
CA PHE A 153 3.97 -31.86 -14.06
C PHE A 153 5.34 -31.95 -13.37
N TRP A 154 5.41 -31.66 -12.07
CA TRP A 154 6.65 -31.71 -11.31
C TRP A 154 6.42 -32.00 -9.82
N GLY A 155 6.80 -33.21 -9.39
CA GLY A 155 6.51 -33.71 -8.04
C GLY A 155 7.10 -32.90 -6.89
N ARG A 156 8.13 -32.07 -7.10
CA ARG A 156 8.67 -31.20 -6.05
C ARG A 156 7.70 -30.10 -5.61
N LEU A 157 6.69 -29.79 -6.42
CA LEU A 157 5.64 -28.83 -6.09
C LEU A 157 4.47 -29.45 -5.30
N LEU A 158 4.53 -30.73 -4.91
CA LEU A 158 3.48 -31.39 -4.11
C LEU A 158 3.27 -30.77 -2.73
N LEU A 159 4.18 -29.89 -2.26
CA LEU A 159 3.98 -29.08 -1.07
C LEU A 159 3.05 -27.87 -1.30
N ALA A 160 2.81 -27.45 -2.54
CA ALA A 160 1.94 -26.30 -2.84
C ALA A 160 0.45 -26.56 -2.52
N PRO A 161 -0.15 -27.73 -2.88
CA PRO A 161 -1.54 -28.04 -2.52
C PRO A 161 -1.85 -28.00 -1.01
N PRO A 162 -1.06 -28.63 -0.10
CA PRO A 162 -1.34 -28.54 1.33
C PRO A 162 -1.16 -27.11 1.86
N LEU A 163 -0.18 -26.35 1.35
CA LEU A 163 -0.01 -24.94 1.71
C LEU A 163 -1.19 -24.07 1.25
N LEU A 164 -1.69 -24.30 0.03
CA LEU A 164 -2.91 -23.65 -0.47
C LEU A 164 -4.11 -23.99 0.41
N PHE A 165 -4.24 -25.25 0.81
CA PHE A 165 -5.30 -25.70 1.71
C PHE A 165 -5.25 -24.94 3.04
N PHE A 166 -4.09 -24.85 3.69
CA PHE A 166 -3.94 -24.05 4.91
C PHE A 166 -4.19 -22.55 4.67
N GLY A 167 -3.74 -22.03 3.52
CA GLY A 167 -3.95 -20.65 3.09
C GLY A 167 -5.44 -20.28 3.01
N VAL A 168 -6.20 -21.08 2.28
CA VAL A 168 -7.65 -20.94 2.10
C VAL A 168 -8.39 -21.22 3.41
N ALA A 169 -8.01 -22.28 4.14
CA ALA A 169 -8.60 -22.65 5.41
C ALA A 169 -8.45 -21.54 6.46
N SER A 170 -7.29 -20.89 6.55
CA SER A 170 -7.10 -19.76 7.47
C SER A 170 -8.01 -18.57 7.14
N GLY A 171 -8.22 -18.28 5.86
CA GLY A 171 -9.19 -17.25 5.41
C GLY A 171 -10.62 -17.63 5.78
N LEU A 172 -11.00 -18.90 5.57
CA LEU A 172 -12.29 -19.45 5.97
C LEU A 172 -12.51 -19.40 7.48
N VAL A 173 -11.50 -19.79 8.28
CA VAL A 173 -11.53 -19.70 9.74
C VAL A 173 -11.69 -18.25 10.19
N ALA A 174 -10.95 -17.31 9.60
CA ALA A 174 -11.09 -15.89 9.92
C ALA A 174 -12.49 -15.36 9.56
N GLY A 175 -13.02 -15.72 8.38
CA GLY A 175 -14.35 -15.32 7.93
C GLY A 175 -15.47 -15.91 8.80
N THR A 176 -15.37 -17.20 9.15
CA THR A 176 -16.34 -17.90 10.00
C THR A 176 -16.26 -17.45 11.46
N ALA A 177 -15.06 -17.18 12.00
CA ALA A 177 -14.88 -16.62 13.33
C ALA A 177 -15.47 -15.21 13.47
N ARG A 178 -15.43 -14.40 12.40
CA ARG A 178 -16.13 -13.11 12.35
C ARG A 178 -17.64 -13.30 12.25
N ALA A 179 -18.11 -14.21 11.39
CA ALA A 179 -19.53 -14.50 11.23
C ALA A 179 -20.17 -15.14 12.48
N SER A 180 -19.40 -15.91 13.28
CA SER A 180 -19.90 -16.57 14.48
C SER A 180 -20.28 -15.59 15.59
N ARG A 181 -19.62 -14.42 15.64
CA ARG A 181 -19.88 -13.31 16.56
C ARG A 181 -21.13 -12.49 16.20
N VAL A 182 -21.67 -12.67 15.00
CA VAL A 182 -22.87 -11.96 14.53
C VAL A 182 -24.13 -12.65 15.05
N HIS A 183 -25.01 -11.87 15.66
CA HIS A 183 -26.31 -12.32 16.15
C HIS A 183 -27.39 -12.06 15.10
N PHE A 184 -28.13 -13.11 14.72
CA PHE A 184 -29.25 -13.02 13.78
C PHE A 184 -30.56 -13.34 14.49
N SER A 185 -31.54 -12.46 14.36
CA SER A 185 -32.90 -12.62 14.90
C SER A 185 -33.74 -13.55 14.01
N THR A 186 -33.28 -14.79 13.77
CA THR A 186 -34.02 -15.80 13.00
C THR A 186 -34.54 -16.93 13.89
N ARG A 187 -35.78 -17.37 13.59
CA ARG A 187 -36.47 -18.44 14.34
C ARG A 187 -35.91 -19.84 14.04
N THR A 188 -35.39 -20.10 12.84
CA THR A 188 -34.90 -21.44 12.44
C THR A 188 -33.38 -21.56 12.44
N ARG A 189 -32.87 -22.72 12.86
CA ARG A 189 -31.43 -23.04 12.86
C ARG A 189 -30.84 -23.00 11.44
N PHE A 190 -31.59 -23.50 10.46
CA PHE A 190 -31.16 -23.49 9.05
C PHE A 190 -31.01 -22.06 8.49
N ALA A 191 -31.96 -21.16 8.75
CA ALA A 191 -31.85 -19.78 8.31
C ALA A 191 -30.66 -19.07 8.96
N ARG A 192 -30.39 -19.35 10.25
CA ARG A 192 -29.21 -18.83 10.95
C ARG A 192 -27.90 -19.33 10.33
N LEU A 193 -27.81 -20.62 10.01
CA LEU A 193 -26.64 -21.21 9.36
C LEU A 193 -26.41 -20.59 7.98
N ARG A 194 -27.48 -20.48 7.17
CA ARG A 194 -27.43 -19.84 5.85
C ARG A 194 -26.92 -18.39 5.93
N LEU A 195 -27.40 -17.60 6.90
CA LEU A 195 -26.94 -16.22 7.09
C LEU A 195 -25.47 -16.17 7.53
N LYS A 196 -25.04 -17.03 8.46
CA LYS A 196 -23.63 -17.13 8.87
C LYS A 196 -22.72 -17.52 7.71
N ALA A 197 -23.13 -18.49 6.90
CA ALA A 197 -22.41 -18.91 5.70
C ALA A 197 -22.31 -17.77 4.67
N LEU A 198 -23.41 -17.04 4.44
CA LEU A 198 -23.42 -15.86 3.59
C LEU A 198 -22.48 -14.77 4.12
N THR A 199 -22.50 -14.46 5.42
CA THR A 199 -21.61 -13.48 6.03
C THR A 199 -20.14 -13.88 5.91
N ALA A 200 -19.81 -15.17 6.11
CA ALA A 200 -18.46 -15.68 5.91
C ALA A 200 -18.03 -15.53 4.44
N PHE A 201 -18.90 -15.90 3.49
CA PHE A 201 -18.65 -15.74 2.05
C PHE A 201 -18.40 -14.28 1.67
N LEU A 202 -19.23 -13.35 2.14
CA LEU A 202 -19.06 -11.92 1.91
C LEU A 202 -17.73 -11.39 2.47
N GLY A 203 -17.32 -11.89 3.65
CA GLY A 203 -16.04 -11.56 4.27
C GLY A 203 -14.82 -12.03 3.47
N LEU A 204 -14.93 -13.16 2.76
CA LEU A 204 -13.89 -13.67 1.86
C LEU A 204 -13.86 -12.90 0.53
N GLN A 205 -15.04 -12.52 0.04
CA GLN A 205 -15.21 -11.78 -1.21
C GLN A 205 -14.70 -10.33 -1.10
N GLN A 206 -14.81 -9.72 0.08
CA GLN A 206 -14.43 -8.33 0.32
C GLN A 206 -12.98 -7.98 -0.07
N PRO A 207 -11.92 -8.68 0.41
CA PRO A 207 -10.54 -8.36 0.05
C PRO A 207 -10.26 -8.56 -1.45
N LEU A 208 -10.87 -9.56 -2.09
CA LEU A 208 -10.78 -9.79 -3.53
C LEU A 208 -11.31 -8.59 -4.33
N ALA A 209 -12.52 -8.16 -4.00
CA ALA A 209 -13.17 -7.04 -4.68
C ALA A 209 -12.39 -5.73 -4.47
N ARG A 210 -11.87 -5.48 -3.27
CA ARG A 210 -11.04 -4.30 -2.98
C ARG A 210 -9.70 -4.34 -3.73
N LEU A 211 -9.03 -5.49 -3.78
CA LEU A 211 -7.81 -5.67 -4.56
C LEU A 211 -8.05 -5.36 -6.04
N TRP A 212 -9.15 -5.88 -6.59
CA TRP A 212 -9.53 -5.62 -7.98
C TRP A 212 -9.80 -4.13 -8.23
N GLY A 213 -10.51 -3.45 -7.31
CA GLY A 213 -10.74 -2.01 -7.37
C GLY A 213 -9.46 -1.17 -7.33
N ARG A 214 -8.50 -1.55 -6.48
CA ARG A 214 -7.17 -0.91 -6.42
C ARG A 214 -6.40 -1.12 -7.71
N TRP A 215 -6.29 -2.37 -8.16
CA TRP A 215 -5.50 -2.70 -9.34
C TRP A 215 -6.03 -2.00 -10.61
N THR A 216 -7.35 -1.97 -10.80
CA THR A 216 -7.96 -1.28 -11.95
C THR A 216 -7.68 0.23 -11.95
N TYR A 217 -7.63 0.87 -10.78
CA TYR A 217 -7.25 2.27 -10.65
C TYR A 217 -5.76 2.51 -10.92
N GLU A 218 -4.88 1.72 -10.29
CA GLU A 218 -3.43 1.84 -10.42
C GLU A 218 -2.93 1.51 -11.84
N ALA A 219 -3.58 0.56 -12.51
CA ALA A 219 -3.31 0.27 -13.92
C ALA A 219 -3.64 1.47 -14.82
N GLY A 220 -4.60 2.31 -14.44
CA GLY A 220 -4.88 3.60 -15.07
C GLY A 220 -3.80 4.64 -14.76
N PHE A 221 -3.36 4.74 -13.50
CA PHE A 221 -2.34 5.68 -13.04
C PHE A 221 -0.97 5.45 -13.68
N CYS A 222 -0.55 4.18 -13.83
CA CYS A 222 0.65 3.80 -14.59
C CYS A 222 0.64 4.28 -16.06
N ARG A 223 -0.54 4.62 -16.63
CA ARG A 223 -0.61 5.20 -17.98
C ARG A 223 -0.21 6.67 -18.00
N GLN A 224 -0.45 7.41 -16.93
CA GLN A 224 -0.19 8.85 -16.84
C GLN A 224 1.31 9.17 -16.74
N HIS A 225 2.09 8.28 -16.12
CA HIS A 225 3.55 8.39 -16.04
C HIS A 225 4.32 7.88 -17.28
N ARG A 226 3.65 7.37 -18.32
CA ARG A 226 4.34 6.92 -19.56
C ARG A 226 5.07 8.06 -20.28
N THR A 227 4.69 9.31 -20.03
CA THR A 227 5.33 10.50 -20.57
C THR A 227 6.70 10.79 -19.95
N ALA A 228 7.06 10.13 -18.83
CA ALA A 228 8.32 10.29 -18.13
C ALA A 228 9.54 9.63 -18.84
N GLY A 229 9.28 8.76 -19.82
CA GLY A 229 10.29 7.86 -20.35
C GLY A 229 10.65 6.76 -19.34
N SER A 230 11.57 5.87 -19.71
CA SER A 230 12.06 4.80 -18.84
C SER A 230 13.55 5.00 -18.59
N ARG A 231 13.99 4.86 -17.33
CA ARG A 231 15.41 4.90 -16.95
C ARG A 231 15.81 3.59 -16.30
N LEU A 232 17.11 3.26 -16.33
CA LEU A 232 17.66 2.18 -15.51
C LEU A 232 17.38 2.50 -14.03
N PRO A 233 16.80 1.55 -13.24
CA PRO A 233 16.56 1.74 -11.82
C PRO A 233 17.89 1.58 -11.06
N LEU A 234 18.77 2.56 -11.18
CA LEU A 234 20.05 2.64 -10.49
C LEU A 234 20.04 3.81 -9.49
N PRO A 235 20.86 3.75 -8.43
CA PRO A 235 21.05 4.90 -7.56
C PRO A 235 21.71 6.05 -8.31
N CYS A 236 21.16 7.25 -8.14
CA CYS A 236 21.64 8.49 -8.75
C CYS A 236 21.97 9.52 -7.66
N ARG A 237 22.96 10.37 -7.94
CA ARG A 237 23.34 11.50 -7.09
C ARG A 237 23.15 12.80 -7.85
N PHE A 238 22.47 13.74 -7.23
CA PHE A 238 22.27 15.07 -7.76
C PHE A 238 22.89 16.12 -6.85
N ARG A 239 23.27 17.25 -7.44
CA ARG A 239 23.93 18.37 -6.77
C ARG A 239 23.29 19.68 -7.19
N TYR A 240 23.16 20.58 -6.24
CA TYR A 240 22.71 21.95 -6.48
C TYR A 240 23.52 22.91 -5.62
N TRP A 241 24.11 23.93 -6.24
CA TRP A 241 24.82 25.00 -5.57
C TRP A 241 23.91 26.23 -5.49
N THR A 242 23.85 26.85 -4.32
CA THR A 242 23.13 28.10 -4.14
C THR A 242 23.86 29.04 -3.18
N GLU A 243 23.60 30.32 -3.34
CA GLU A 243 24.03 31.37 -2.39
C GLU A 243 22.93 31.66 -1.37
N GLN A 244 21.68 31.25 -1.66
CA GLN A 244 20.56 31.40 -0.73
C GLN A 244 20.53 30.26 0.27
N ARG A 245 20.83 30.58 1.52
CA ARG A 245 20.73 29.63 2.62
C ARG A 245 19.27 29.27 2.89
N ARG A 246 18.97 27.97 2.93
CA ARG A 246 17.65 27.43 3.28
C ARG A 246 17.80 26.30 4.28
N GLU A 247 16.78 26.13 5.12
CA GLU A 247 16.75 24.99 6.04
C GLU A 247 16.51 23.68 5.30
N ALA A 248 16.95 22.55 5.87
CA ALA A 248 16.75 21.23 5.27
C ALA A 248 15.27 20.91 5.00
N ILE A 249 14.37 21.39 5.86
CA ILE A 249 12.91 21.21 5.73
C ILE A 249 12.36 21.96 4.51
N GLU A 250 12.90 23.14 4.21
CA GLU A 250 12.50 23.92 3.04
C GLU A 250 12.95 23.24 1.74
N TRP A 251 14.16 22.67 1.74
CA TRP A 251 14.64 21.84 0.62
C TRP A 251 13.76 20.62 0.40
N LEU A 252 13.42 19.90 1.46
CA LEU A 252 12.55 18.73 1.38
C LEU A 252 11.15 19.09 0.89
N SER A 253 10.59 20.20 1.36
CA SER A 253 9.28 20.70 0.92
C SER A 253 9.29 21.13 -0.54
N MET A 254 10.38 21.77 -1.00
CA MET A 254 10.55 22.13 -2.41
C MET A 254 10.64 20.88 -3.31
N ILE A 255 11.47 19.90 -2.93
CA ILE A 255 11.63 18.66 -3.69
C ILE A 255 10.31 17.88 -3.70
N GLU A 256 9.62 17.78 -2.56
CA GLU A 256 8.29 17.18 -2.47
C GLU A 256 7.31 17.86 -3.43
N ALA A 257 7.24 19.19 -3.43
CA ALA A 257 6.36 19.95 -4.31
C ALA A 257 6.69 19.75 -5.80
N GLY A 258 7.97 19.77 -6.17
CA GLY A 258 8.41 19.57 -7.56
C GLY A 258 8.12 18.16 -8.07
N VAL A 259 8.35 17.12 -7.25
CA VAL A 259 8.02 15.74 -7.61
C VAL A 259 6.51 15.52 -7.68
N ARG A 260 5.73 16.13 -6.78
CA ARG A 260 4.25 16.10 -6.83
C ARG A 260 3.70 16.84 -8.05
N ALA A 261 4.33 17.94 -8.47
CA ALA A 261 3.96 18.66 -9.70
C ALA A 261 4.16 17.79 -10.96
N GLY A 262 5.15 16.89 -10.95
CA GLY A 262 5.33 15.83 -11.95
C GLY A 262 4.26 14.72 -11.91
N GLY A 263 3.25 14.85 -11.05
CA GLY A 263 2.14 13.91 -10.88
C GLY A 263 2.47 12.69 -10.04
N ALA A 264 3.68 12.59 -9.46
CA ALA A 264 4.09 11.44 -8.67
C ALA A 264 3.59 11.54 -7.22
N VAL A 265 3.22 10.41 -6.64
CA VAL A 265 2.78 10.33 -5.24
C VAL A 265 4.02 10.29 -4.35
N VAL A 266 4.18 11.29 -3.48
CA VAL A 266 5.33 11.42 -2.58
C VAL A 266 4.88 11.28 -1.13
N ARG A 267 5.48 10.33 -0.43
CA ARG A 267 5.32 10.14 1.02
C ARG A 267 6.55 10.67 1.76
N ARG A 268 6.31 11.32 2.89
CA ARG A 268 7.37 11.72 3.82
C ARG A 268 7.88 10.52 4.63
N GLY A 269 9.16 10.56 5.01
CA GLY A 269 9.74 9.65 6.01
C GLY A 269 8.91 9.67 7.29
N GLY A 270 8.59 8.48 7.81
CA GLY A 270 7.94 8.41 9.13
C GLY A 270 8.91 8.81 10.23
N ASP A 271 8.39 8.95 11.45
CA ASP A 271 9.15 9.44 12.61
C ASP A 271 10.38 8.61 13.01
N TYR A 272 10.59 7.45 12.38
CA TYR A 272 11.63 6.48 12.69
C TYR A 272 12.51 6.14 11.47
N ASP A 273 12.21 6.74 10.32
CA ASP A 273 12.76 6.34 9.03
C ASP A 273 14.06 7.08 8.72
N ALA A 274 15.06 6.33 8.25
CA ALA A 274 16.36 6.88 7.84
C ALA A 274 16.36 7.37 6.38
N TRP A 275 15.22 7.85 5.89
CA TRP A 275 15.02 8.35 4.53
C TRP A 275 13.97 9.46 4.57
N ASP A 276 14.10 10.47 3.71
CA ASP A 276 13.35 11.71 3.87
C ASP A 276 12.06 11.72 3.06
N LEU A 277 12.14 11.27 1.79
CA LEU A 277 10.98 11.14 0.91
C LEU A 277 10.99 9.76 0.24
N GLU A 278 9.80 9.21 -0.01
CA GLU A 278 9.60 8.01 -0.81
C GLU A 278 8.57 8.32 -1.89
N VAL A 279 8.97 8.14 -3.13
CA VAL A 279 8.12 8.32 -4.30
C VAL A 279 7.51 6.96 -4.62
N CYS A 280 6.20 6.87 -4.42
CA CYS A 280 5.44 5.63 -4.52
C CYS A 280 5.13 5.32 -5.98
N ALA A 281 5.53 4.13 -6.45
CA ALA A 281 5.19 3.66 -7.79
C ALA A 281 3.95 2.78 -7.75
N ASN A 282 4.14 1.53 -7.31
CA ASN A 282 3.18 0.46 -7.31
C ASN A 282 3.66 -0.65 -6.36
N ILE A 283 3.08 -1.84 -6.47
CA ILE A 283 3.40 -2.99 -5.63
C ILE A 283 4.85 -3.52 -5.75
N PHE A 284 5.59 -3.18 -6.82
CA PHE A 284 6.90 -3.76 -7.09
C PHE A 284 8.05 -3.01 -6.42
N GLY A 285 7.94 -1.69 -6.26
CA GLY A 285 8.99 -0.92 -5.62
C GLY A 285 8.74 0.58 -5.66
N ASN A 286 9.49 1.30 -4.82
CA ASN A 286 9.42 2.74 -4.67
C ASN A 286 10.82 3.33 -4.85
N THR A 287 10.92 4.63 -5.15
CA THR A 287 12.21 5.33 -5.17
C THR A 287 12.34 6.21 -3.95
N ARG A 288 13.39 6.01 -3.16
CA ARG A 288 13.66 6.82 -1.96
C ARG A 288 14.61 7.95 -2.27
N ILE A 289 14.42 9.04 -1.56
CA ILE A 289 15.22 10.25 -1.65
C ILE A 289 15.78 10.55 -0.27
N ARG A 290 17.08 10.85 -0.25
CA ARG A 290 17.77 11.43 0.89
C ARG A 290 18.35 12.78 0.50
N VAL A 291 18.21 13.76 1.37
CA VAL A 291 18.72 15.11 1.17
C VAL A 291 19.75 15.42 2.24
N LEU A 292 20.87 15.97 1.81
CA LEU A 292 21.93 16.47 2.67
C LEU A 292 22.29 17.88 2.21
N SER A 293 22.29 18.84 3.13
CA SER A 293 22.77 20.20 2.88
C SER A 293 24.09 20.42 3.61
N GLU A 294 25.11 20.84 2.88
CA GLU A 294 26.43 21.21 3.39
C GLU A 294 26.59 22.73 3.25
N GLU A 295 27.16 23.35 4.28
CA GLU A 295 27.37 24.80 4.32
C GLU A 295 28.84 25.12 4.12
N TYR A 296 29.09 26.01 3.17
CA TYR A 296 30.39 26.57 2.82
C TYR A 296 30.35 28.09 2.99
N ASP A 297 31.51 28.73 2.94
CA ASP A 297 31.64 30.18 3.17
C ASP A 297 30.78 30.98 2.17
N GLY A 298 29.61 31.45 2.63
CA GLY A 298 28.59 32.14 1.84
C GLY A 298 27.80 31.30 0.84
N LYS A 299 28.02 29.98 0.75
CA LYS A 299 27.36 29.09 -0.23
C LYS A 299 26.83 27.81 0.41
N GLN A 300 25.72 27.30 -0.10
CA GLN A 300 25.15 26.03 0.32
C GLN A 300 25.21 25.03 -0.84
N LEU A 301 25.70 23.81 -0.55
CA LEU A 301 25.70 22.68 -1.46
C LEU A 301 24.64 21.68 -1.01
N VAL A 302 23.70 21.36 -1.89
CA VAL A 302 22.66 20.38 -1.62
C VAL A 302 22.92 19.12 -2.40
N HIS A 303 23.04 18.02 -1.68
CA HIS A 303 23.14 16.67 -2.21
C HIS A 303 21.79 15.97 -2.13
N VAL A 304 21.32 15.47 -3.27
CA VAL A 304 20.12 14.64 -3.32
C VAL A 304 20.53 13.25 -3.80
N TYR A 305 20.36 12.26 -2.93
CA TYR A 305 20.63 10.86 -3.25
C TYR A 305 19.32 10.11 -3.46
N THR A 306 19.12 9.61 -4.66
CA THR A 306 17.93 8.83 -5.02
C THR A 306 18.32 7.38 -5.21
N TYR A 307 17.59 6.45 -4.62
CA TYR A 307 17.84 5.02 -4.79
C TYR A 307 16.53 4.22 -4.90
N PRO A 308 16.43 3.33 -5.90
CA PRO A 308 15.28 2.45 -6.03
C PRO A 308 15.29 1.39 -4.94
N ARG A 309 14.10 1.09 -4.40
CA ARG A 309 13.88 0.03 -3.42
C ARG A 309 12.77 -0.89 -3.91
N LEU A 310 13.15 -2.14 -4.19
CA LEU A 310 12.19 -3.21 -4.46
C LEU A 310 11.43 -3.56 -3.17
N CYS A 311 10.13 -3.79 -3.30
CA CYS A 311 9.33 -4.37 -2.23
C CYS A 311 9.79 -5.82 -1.99
N SER A 312 9.84 -6.24 -0.73
CA SER A 312 10.36 -7.56 -0.36
C SER A 312 9.51 -8.70 -0.93
N LEU A 313 8.19 -8.58 -0.90
CA LEU A 313 7.28 -9.66 -1.33
C LEU A 313 7.44 -10.01 -2.83
N PRO A 314 7.35 -9.07 -3.79
CA PRO A 314 7.59 -9.40 -5.20
C PRO A 314 8.98 -9.96 -5.46
N LEU A 315 10.01 -9.42 -4.79
CA LEU A 315 11.38 -9.90 -4.95
C LEU A 315 11.52 -11.36 -4.49
N ILE A 316 10.95 -11.71 -3.34
CA ILE A 316 10.92 -13.10 -2.83
C ILE A 316 10.23 -14.03 -3.83
N TRP A 317 9.12 -13.60 -4.42
CA TRP A 317 8.41 -14.42 -5.41
C TRP A 317 9.20 -14.59 -6.71
N ILE A 318 9.79 -13.52 -7.24
CA ILE A 318 10.61 -13.58 -8.45
C ILE A 318 11.80 -14.54 -8.25
N THR A 319 12.50 -14.42 -7.13
CA THR A 319 13.65 -15.29 -6.81
C THR A 319 13.22 -16.73 -6.58
N LEU A 320 12.12 -16.96 -5.85
CA LEU A 320 11.58 -18.30 -5.64
C LEU A 320 11.18 -18.97 -6.95
N LEU A 321 10.46 -18.27 -7.83
CA LEU A 321 10.07 -18.82 -9.14
C LEU A 321 11.28 -19.11 -10.02
N LEU A 322 12.32 -18.28 -9.96
CA LEU A 322 13.56 -18.50 -10.70
C LEU A 322 14.32 -19.74 -10.19
N ILE A 323 14.43 -19.90 -8.88
CA ILE A 323 15.05 -21.09 -8.26
C ILE A 323 14.27 -22.35 -8.62
N LEU A 324 12.93 -22.32 -8.51
CA LEU A 324 12.07 -23.44 -8.88
C LEU A 324 12.18 -23.77 -10.38
N SER A 325 12.29 -22.76 -11.24
CA SER A 325 12.53 -22.95 -12.68
C SER A 325 13.85 -23.67 -12.94
N ALA A 326 14.94 -23.27 -12.26
CA ALA A 326 16.25 -23.90 -12.42
C ALA A 326 16.25 -25.36 -11.95
N LEU A 327 15.63 -25.63 -10.80
CA LEU A 327 15.47 -26.99 -10.27
C LEU A 327 14.62 -27.87 -11.20
N ALA A 328 13.57 -27.32 -11.80
CA ALA A 328 12.74 -28.05 -12.76
C ALA A 328 13.52 -28.43 -14.04
N VAL A 329 14.48 -27.59 -14.48
CA VAL A 329 15.40 -27.94 -15.57
C VAL A 329 16.29 -29.13 -15.16
N SER A 330 16.83 -29.12 -13.94
CA SER A 330 17.66 -30.22 -13.42
C SER A 330 16.91 -31.55 -13.35
N ASP A 331 15.59 -31.53 -13.11
CA ASP A 331 14.76 -32.73 -13.07
C ASP A 331 14.10 -33.06 -14.43
N HIS A 332 14.51 -32.41 -15.52
CA HIS A 332 13.92 -32.58 -16.87
C HIS A 332 12.41 -32.29 -16.96
N ALA A 333 11.85 -31.53 -16.01
CA ALA A 333 10.45 -31.12 -15.99
C ALA A 333 10.24 -29.84 -16.85
N TRP A 334 10.36 -29.98 -18.17
CA TRP A 334 10.38 -28.85 -19.12
C TRP A 334 9.14 -27.94 -19.07
N ILE A 335 7.95 -28.52 -18.89
CA ILE A 335 6.70 -27.76 -18.80
C ILE A 335 6.69 -26.87 -17.55
N ALA A 336 7.10 -27.42 -16.41
CA ALA A 336 7.20 -26.67 -15.15
C ALA A 336 8.30 -25.60 -15.25
N ALA A 337 9.48 -25.95 -15.79
CA ALA A 337 10.57 -25.02 -16.00
C ALA A 337 10.17 -23.83 -16.88
N GLY A 338 9.57 -24.08 -18.05
CA GLY A 338 9.12 -23.02 -18.96
C GLY A 338 8.06 -22.12 -18.33
N SER A 339 7.09 -22.70 -17.62
CA SER A 339 6.01 -21.95 -16.96
C SER A 339 6.53 -21.07 -15.83
N LEU A 340 7.38 -21.62 -14.95
CA LEU A 340 7.96 -20.88 -13.82
C LEU A 340 8.93 -19.80 -14.28
N GLY A 341 9.76 -20.11 -15.29
CA GLY A 341 10.71 -19.17 -15.89
C GLY A 341 10.01 -17.99 -16.56
N THR A 342 8.95 -18.25 -17.33
CA THR A 342 8.16 -17.18 -17.97
C THR A 342 7.41 -16.33 -16.94
N MET A 343 6.84 -16.93 -15.89
CA MET A 343 6.24 -16.17 -14.78
C MET A 343 7.27 -15.30 -14.05
N SER A 344 8.46 -15.83 -13.75
CA SER A 344 9.54 -15.06 -13.12
C SER A 344 10.01 -13.91 -14.01
N ALA A 345 10.25 -14.17 -15.30
CA ALA A 345 10.69 -13.16 -16.26
C ALA A 345 9.65 -12.05 -16.47
N THR A 346 8.36 -12.38 -16.56
CA THR A 346 7.28 -11.39 -16.70
C THR A 346 7.14 -10.52 -15.45
N LEU A 347 7.15 -11.11 -14.25
CA LEU A 347 7.12 -10.36 -13.00
C LEU A 347 8.38 -9.48 -12.84
N GLY A 348 9.56 -10.00 -13.19
CA GLY A 348 10.81 -9.27 -13.20
C GLY A 348 10.79 -8.08 -14.16
N ALA A 349 10.28 -8.28 -15.38
CA ALA A 349 10.13 -7.22 -16.38
C ALA A 349 9.13 -6.14 -15.94
N LEU A 350 8.00 -6.53 -15.34
CA LEU A 350 7.03 -5.59 -14.78
C LEU A 350 7.62 -4.79 -13.63
N ALA A 351 8.33 -5.45 -12.72
CA ALA A 351 9.04 -4.79 -11.62
C ALA A 351 10.06 -3.79 -12.16
N TYR A 352 10.96 -4.25 -13.03
CA TYR A 352 11.99 -3.43 -13.64
C TYR A 352 11.43 -2.20 -14.36
N ARG A 353 10.41 -2.39 -15.21
CA ARG A 353 9.73 -1.31 -15.92
C ARG A 353 9.09 -0.30 -14.95
N SER A 354 8.44 -0.78 -13.90
CA SER A 354 7.79 0.11 -12.94
C SER A 354 8.77 0.96 -12.15
N LEU A 355 9.88 0.37 -11.68
CA LEU A 355 10.93 1.15 -11.01
C LEU A 355 11.62 2.10 -11.98
N GLY A 356 11.82 1.70 -13.23
CA GLY A 356 12.42 2.54 -14.25
C GLY A 356 11.58 3.79 -14.57
N LEU A 357 10.26 3.65 -14.60
CA LEU A 357 9.32 4.78 -14.78
C LEU A 357 9.39 5.77 -13.62
N VAL A 358 9.39 5.29 -12.37
CA VAL A 358 9.43 6.19 -11.21
C VAL A 358 10.81 6.81 -11.01
N THR A 359 11.88 6.07 -11.26
CA THR A 359 13.24 6.63 -11.24
C THR A 359 13.41 7.70 -12.31
N ALA A 360 12.81 7.52 -13.49
CA ALA A 360 12.79 8.55 -14.54
C ALA A 360 11.99 9.79 -14.13
N ALA A 361 10.81 9.61 -13.54
CA ALA A 361 9.99 10.71 -13.04
C ALA A 361 10.72 11.56 -11.98
N VAL A 362 11.33 10.91 -10.99
CA VAL A 362 12.12 11.60 -9.95
C VAL A 362 13.31 12.33 -10.55
N SER A 363 14.06 11.66 -11.43
CA SER A 363 15.22 12.25 -12.10
C SER A 363 14.83 13.50 -12.90
N ARG A 364 13.69 13.44 -13.61
CA ARG A 364 13.18 14.57 -14.38
C ARG A 364 12.80 15.73 -13.48
N SER A 365 12.01 15.49 -12.44
CA SER A 365 11.59 16.54 -11.51
C SER A 365 12.79 17.20 -10.81
N LEU A 366 13.82 16.44 -10.45
CA LEU A 366 15.05 17.01 -9.87
C LEU A 366 15.82 17.87 -10.89
N ARG A 367 15.91 17.44 -12.16
CA ARG A 367 16.54 18.25 -13.21
C ARG A 367 15.76 19.54 -13.50
N GLU A 368 14.43 19.47 -13.50
CA GLU A 368 13.55 20.66 -13.66
C GLU A 368 13.72 21.66 -12.51
N LEU A 369 14.01 21.17 -11.30
CA LEU A 369 14.38 22.01 -10.15
C LEU A 369 15.83 22.54 -10.21
N GLY A 370 16.58 22.23 -11.27
CA GLY A 370 17.95 22.71 -11.48
C GLY A 370 19.05 21.83 -10.88
N PHE A 371 18.72 20.67 -10.32
CA PHE A 371 19.74 19.77 -9.79
C PHE A 371 20.50 19.05 -10.93
N GLY A 372 21.83 19.20 -10.93
CA GLY A 372 22.72 18.52 -11.87
C GLY A 372 23.00 17.07 -11.44
N GLU A 373 22.94 16.13 -12.38
CA GLU A 373 23.28 14.73 -12.13
C GLU A 373 24.79 14.51 -12.23
N ARG A 374 25.35 13.65 -11.36
CA ARG A 374 26.78 13.31 -11.33
C ARG A 374 27.06 11.92 -11.87
#